data_AF-G5A7H4-F1
#
_entry.id   AF-G5A7H4-F1
#
_cell.length_a   1.000
_cell.length_b   1.000
_cell.length_c   1.000
_cell.angle_alpha   90.00
_cell.angle_beta   90.00
_cell.angle_gamma   90.00
#
_symmetry.space_group_name_H-M   'P 1'
#
loop_
_entity.id
_entity.type
_entity.pdbx_description
1 polymer ?
#
loop_
_entity_poly.entity_id
_entity_poly.type
_entity_poly.pdbx_seq_one_letter_code
_entity_poly.pdbx_strand_id
1 'polypeptide(L)'
;QVHVLVKVPEQEHAQTGLWLVTGSVENALITKGIRCKLYWMATLRIGYYDPTRCIGNKNVAFWYEDKKLCFHVLFETKDAALLFETDLRTGPQTLGSPLTNQVVETRVAPANAVSTDLQRVFYCDYVPDDSESPQNDIFRFQRIEHEKFFLPYGKAESCHLVSRKQSRDHKREFAKYDRDSNNRLALSRDMHGWFDGMSIEVPIVNMLPGSVEENQSIGNRRKVEVFVKVLDARCTDRVFSRLKGGSTTTDDPLMMKTFVHVEDPETFCLCMRWKHDDNAERWRSFWDMTPAVD
;
A
#
# COMPACT_ATOMS: atom_id res chain seq x y z
N GLN A 1 22.61 38.42 62.72
CA GLN A 1 22.92 37.39 61.71
C GLN A 1 21.59 36.88 61.19
N VAL A 2 21.25 37.16 59.93
CA VAL A 2 19.95 36.78 59.34
C VAL A 2 20.16 35.51 58.53
N HIS A 3 19.51 34.41 58.92
CA HIS A 3 19.51 33.18 58.15
C HIS A 3 18.31 33.21 57.19
N VAL A 4 18.59 33.42 55.91
CA VAL A 4 17.58 33.31 54.84
C VAL A 4 17.52 31.87 54.38
N LEU A 5 16.38 31.21 54.63
CA LEU A 5 16.09 29.88 54.11
C LEU A 5 15.67 30.03 52.65
N VAL A 6 16.57 29.73 51.71
CA VAL A 6 16.23 29.68 50.28
C VAL A 6 15.51 28.36 50.03
N LYS A 7 14.18 28.43 49.88
CA LYS A 7 13.36 27.30 49.44
C LYS A 7 13.61 27.12 47.94
N VAL A 8 14.45 26.15 47.58
CA VAL A 8 14.61 25.72 46.19
C VAL A 8 13.26 25.18 45.73
N PRO A 9 12.69 25.61 44.60
CA PRO A 9 11.46 25.01 44.09
C PRO A 9 11.74 23.54 43.85
N GLU A 10 10.89 22.66 44.39
CA GLU A 10 10.83 21.28 43.94
C GLU A 10 10.70 21.33 42.41
N GLN A 11 11.63 20.69 41.70
CA GLN A 11 11.43 20.40 40.29
C GLN A 11 10.18 19.52 40.22
N GLU A 12 9.01 20.14 40.02
CA GLU A 12 7.90 19.49 39.38
C GLU A 12 8.49 18.82 38.15
N HIS A 13 8.63 17.50 38.20
CA HIS A 13 8.84 16.72 37.00
C HIS A 13 7.69 17.13 36.11
N ALA A 14 7.98 17.94 35.08
CA ALA A 14 7.00 18.39 34.13
C ALA A 14 6.24 17.13 33.70
N GLN A 15 4.98 17.00 34.11
CA GLN A 15 4.11 15.99 33.54
C GLN A 15 4.11 16.30 32.05
N THR A 16 4.90 15.55 31.29
CA THR A 16 4.84 15.54 29.84
C THR A 16 3.48 14.96 29.51
N GLY A 17 2.47 15.84 29.46
CA GLY A 17 1.09 15.47 29.26
C GLY A 17 0.97 14.78 27.91
N LEU A 18 0.75 13.47 27.95
CA LEU A 18 0.50 12.66 26.76
C LEU A 18 -0.85 13.06 26.15
N TRP A 19 -1.00 12.83 24.86
CA TRP A 19 -2.22 13.08 24.12
C TRP A 19 -2.75 11.78 23.55
N LEU A 20 -4.01 11.51 23.81
CA LEU A 20 -4.68 10.32 23.33
C LEU A 20 -5.59 10.68 22.15
N VAL A 21 -5.45 9.90 21.07
CA VAL A 21 -6.40 9.91 19.95
C VAL A 21 -7.18 8.61 19.95
N THR A 22 -8.50 8.72 20.08
CA THR A 22 -9.45 7.59 20.05
C THR A 22 -10.49 7.77 18.98
N GLY A 23 -11.02 6.67 18.46
CA GLY A 23 -12.14 6.71 17.53
C GLY A 23 -12.35 5.41 16.80
N SER A 24 -13.08 5.48 15.69
CA SER A 24 -13.38 4.31 14.86
C SER A 24 -13.57 4.65 13.39
N VAL A 25 -13.33 3.67 12.53
CA VAL A 25 -13.68 3.69 11.12
C VAL A 25 -14.81 2.69 10.87
N GLU A 26 -15.95 3.16 10.38
CA GLU A 26 -17.11 2.32 10.05
C GLU A 26 -16.84 1.40 8.87
N ASN A 27 -17.51 0.23 8.83
CA ASN A 27 -17.44 -0.74 7.72
C ASN A 27 -16.01 -1.14 7.31
N ALA A 28 -15.08 -1.15 8.26
CA ALA A 28 -13.66 -1.35 8.00
C ALA A 28 -13.28 -2.81 7.67
N LEU A 29 -14.16 -3.79 7.96
CA LEU A 29 -13.95 -5.20 7.60
C LEU A 29 -14.16 -5.49 6.11
N ILE A 30 -14.98 -4.70 5.42
CA ILE A 30 -15.25 -4.90 3.98
C ILE A 30 -14.28 -4.12 3.09
N THR A 31 -13.56 -3.15 3.67
CA THR A 31 -12.65 -2.26 2.94
C THR A 31 -11.20 -2.64 3.22
N LYS A 32 -10.54 -3.16 2.19
CA LYS A 32 -9.15 -3.63 2.27
C LYS A 32 -8.18 -2.47 2.56
N GLY A 33 -7.24 -2.70 3.47
CA GLY A 33 -6.10 -1.80 3.70
C GLY A 33 -6.29 -0.70 4.76
N ILE A 34 -7.47 -0.59 5.40
CA ILE A 34 -7.69 0.44 6.43
C ILE A 34 -6.77 0.25 7.64
N ARG A 35 -6.72 -0.95 8.22
CA ARG A 35 -5.86 -1.23 9.39
C ARG A 35 -4.38 -1.00 9.07
N CYS A 36 -3.92 -1.45 7.89
CA CYS A 36 -2.58 -1.18 7.36
C CYS A 36 -2.27 0.33 7.33
N LYS A 37 -3.20 1.13 6.79
CA LYS A 37 -3.06 2.59 6.71
C LYS A 37 -2.98 3.24 8.10
N LEU A 38 -3.77 2.77 9.07
CA LEU A 38 -3.76 3.29 10.43
C LEU A 38 -2.43 3.00 11.15
N TYR A 39 -1.88 1.79 11.03
CA TYR A 39 -0.54 1.48 11.53
C TYR A 39 0.54 2.36 10.89
N TRP A 40 0.47 2.59 9.57
CA TRP A 40 1.40 3.47 8.87
C TRP A 40 1.30 4.92 9.38
N MET A 41 0.10 5.45 9.53
CA MET A 41 -0.13 6.79 10.06
C MET A 41 0.42 6.93 11.49
N ALA A 42 0.13 5.98 12.38
CA ALA A 42 0.66 6.01 13.74
C ALA A 42 2.19 5.95 13.75
N THR A 43 2.80 5.14 12.88
CA THR A 43 4.26 5.10 12.73
C THR A 43 4.85 6.45 12.33
N LEU A 44 4.25 7.10 11.32
CA LEU A 44 4.72 8.40 10.83
C LEU A 44 4.54 9.52 11.85
N ARG A 45 3.47 9.46 12.64
CA ARG A 45 3.14 10.46 13.66
C ARG A 45 3.76 10.12 15.02
N ILE A 46 4.63 9.12 15.10
CA ILE A 46 5.32 8.71 16.34
C ILE A 46 4.30 8.38 17.44
N GLY A 47 3.33 7.54 17.08
CA GLY A 47 2.33 7.03 18.00
C GLY A 47 2.89 5.95 18.92
N TYR A 48 2.30 5.83 20.10
CA TYR A 48 2.64 4.87 21.12
C TYR A 48 1.39 4.06 21.51
N TYR A 49 1.62 2.82 21.90
CA TYR A 49 0.58 2.02 22.53
C TYR A 49 0.23 2.60 23.89
N ASP A 50 -1.05 2.54 24.26
CA ASP A 50 -1.45 2.75 25.65
C ASP A 50 -1.28 1.43 26.42
N PRO A 51 -0.40 1.36 27.44
CA PRO A 51 -0.24 0.16 28.27
C PRO A 51 -1.54 -0.24 29.00
N THR A 52 -2.46 0.70 29.22
CA THR A 52 -3.77 0.43 29.82
C THR A 52 -4.73 -0.25 28.84
N ARG A 53 -4.45 -0.21 27.52
CA ARG A 53 -5.21 -0.91 26.48
C ARG A 53 -4.46 -2.15 26.02
N CYS A 54 -4.69 -3.25 26.72
CA CYS A 54 -4.20 -4.57 26.34
C CYS A 54 -5.33 -5.53 25.95
N ILE A 55 -5.01 -6.51 25.10
CA ILE A 55 -5.82 -7.70 24.87
C ILE A 55 -4.90 -8.89 25.18
N GLY A 56 -5.23 -9.62 26.26
CA GLY A 56 -4.28 -10.57 26.86
C GLY A 56 -3.02 -9.83 27.32
N ASN A 57 -1.84 -10.31 26.89
CA ASN A 57 -0.55 -9.74 27.27
C ASN A 57 0.07 -8.83 26.20
N LYS A 58 -0.73 -8.32 25.25
CA LYS A 58 -0.26 -7.45 24.17
C LYS A 58 -0.97 -6.12 24.23
N ASN A 59 -0.23 -5.03 24.12
CA ASN A 59 -0.80 -3.71 23.93
C ASN A 59 -1.44 -3.63 22.54
N VAL A 60 -2.60 -2.97 22.43
CA VAL A 60 -3.38 -2.93 21.19
C VAL A 60 -3.76 -1.50 20.86
N ALA A 61 -3.25 -1.02 19.72
CA ALA A 61 -3.60 0.29 19.17
C ALA A 61 -4.83 0.25 18.25
N PHE A 62 -5.08 -0.89 17.59
CA PHE A 62 -6.12 -1.07 16.58
C PHE A 62 -6.78 -2.43 16.72
N TRP A 63 -8.11 -2.46 16.81
CA TRP A 63 -8.88 -3.70 16.94
C TRP A 63 -10.27 -3.56 16.30
N TYR A 64 -10.89 -4.68 15.96
CA TYR A 64 -12.24 -4.68 15.41
C TYR A 64 -13.29 -4.82 16.52
N GLU A 65 -14.35 -4.03 16.41
CA GLU A 65 -15.62 -4.20 17.14
C GLU A 65 -16.73 -4.29 16.10
N ASP A 66 -17.33 -5.47 15.96
CA ASP A 66 -18.24 -5.81 14.86
C ASP A 66 -17.64 -5.45 13.48
N LYS A 67 -18.21 -4.45 12.80
CA LYS A 67 -17.78 -3.99 11.47
C LYS A 67 -16.87 -2.76 11.53
N LYS A 68 -16.54 -2.28 12.73
CA LYS A 68 -15.77 -1.05 12.95
C LYS A 68 -14.33 -1.39 13.29
N LEU A 69 -13.40 -0.61 12.78
CA LEU A 69 -12.01 -0.65 13.26
C LEU A 69 -11.83 0.48 14.27
N CYS A 70 -11.73 0.12 15.55
CA CYS A 70 -11.48 1.04 16.65
C CYS A 70 -9.97 1.31 16.78
N PHE A 71 -9.62 2.52 17.23
CA PHE A 71 -8.25 2.94 17.45
C PHE A 71 -8.06 3.68 18.75
N HIS A 72 -6.88 3.50 19.36
CA HIS A 72 -6.46 4.09 20.63
C HIS A 72 -4.94 4.27 20.60
N VAL A 73 -4.47 5.50 20.36
CA VAL A 73 -3.03 5.77 20.15
C VAL A 73 -2.59 6.98 20.98
N LEU A 74 -1.53 6.80 21.76
CA LEU A 74 -0.89 7.86 22.54
C LEU A 74 0.15 8.61 21.73
N PHE A 75 0.36 9.88 22.06
CA PHE A 75 1.36 10.76 21.48
C PHE A 75 1.99 11.62 22.57
N GLU A 76 3.30 11.86 22.47
CA GLU A 76 4.01 12.72 23.42
C GLU A 76 3.68 14.21 23.24
N THR A 77 3.23 14.61 22.05
CA THR A 77 2.91 16.01 21.73
C THR A 77 1.51 16.16 21.17
N LYS A 78 0.88 17.29 21.46
CA LYS A 78 -0.43 17.66 20.90
C LYS A 78 -0.37 17.74 19.38
N ASP A 79 0.72 18.28 18.84
CA ASP A 79 0.88 18.47 17.40
C ASP A 79 0.90 17.14 16.65
N ALA A 80 1.61 16.14 17.17
CA ALA A 80 1.62 14.79 16.59
C ALA A 80 0.21 14.16 16.61
N ALA A 81 -0.51 14.30 17.72
CA ALA A 81 -1.89 13.83 17.84
C ALA A 81 -2.84 14.52 16.85
N LEU A 82 -2.74 15.85 16.69
CA LEU A 82 -3.54 16.62 15.75
C LEU A 82 -3.20 16.32 14.29
N LEU A 83 -1.93 16.05 13.96
CA LEU A 83 -1.53 15.60 12.63
C LEU A 83 -2.11 14.21 12.30
N PHE A 84 -2.08 13.28 13.25
CA PHE A 84 -2.73 11.98 13.10
C PHE A 84 -4.25 12.12 12.92
N GLU A 85 -4.90 12.97 13.71
CA GLU A 85 -6.33 13.30 13.55
C GLU A 85 -6.62 13.93 12.19
N THR A 86 -5.75 14.82 11.71
CA THR A 86 -5.89 15.46 10.39
C THR A 86 -5.83 14.43 9.27
N ASP A 87 -4.89 13.47 9.34
CA ASP A 87 -4.80 12.36 8.38
C ASP A 87 -6.09 11.51 8.37
N LEU A 88 -6.65 11.24 9.56
CA LEU A 88 -7.92 10.52 9.72
C LEU A 88 -9.10 11.27 9.09
N ARG A 89 -9.21 12.59 9.32
CA ARG A 89 -10.31 13.43 8.83
C ARG A 89 -10.24 13.72 7.33
N THR A 90 -9.03 13.82 6.77
CA THR A 90 -8.82 14.08 5.33
C THR A 90 -8.82 12.79 4.50
N GLY A 91 -8.54 11.64 5.12
CA GLY A 91 -8.54 10.32 4.49
C GLY A 91 -9.79 10.01 3.65
N PRO A 92 -11.02 10.28 4.13
CA PRO A 92 -12.26 10.11 3.38
C PRO A 92 -12.37 10.87 2.07
N GLN A 93 -11.69 12.02 1.96
CA GLN A 93 -11.70 12.88 0.78
C GLN A 93 -10.48 12.63 -0.13
N THR A 94 -9.50 11.86 0.34
CA THR A 94 -8.26 11.61 -0.41
C THR A 94 -8.47 10.48 -1.42
N LEU A 95 -8.43 10.80 -2.71
CA LEU A 95 -8.55 9.81 -3.78
C LEU A 95 -7.42 8.76 -3.69
N GLY A 96 -7.78 7.49 -3.66
CA GLY A 96 -6.84 6.37 -3.57
C GLY A 96 -6.50 5.96 -2.12
N SER A 97 -6.98 6.70 -1.12
CA SER A 97 -6.94 6.27 0.28
C SER A 97 -7.78 5.00 0.49
N PRO A 98 -7.46 4.13 1.46
CA PRO A 98 -8.38 3.08 1.88
C PRO A 98 -9.50 3.67 2.76
N LEU A 99 -9.34 4.90 3.24
CA LEU A 99 -10.36 5.64 3.98
C LEU A 99 -11.35 6.37 3.05
N THR A 100 -11.15 6.41 1.73
CA THR A 100 -12.04 7.12 0.80
C THR A 100 -13.50 6.67 1.02
N ASN A 101 -14.40 7.65 1.16
CA ASN A 101 -15.83 7.44 1.45
C ASN A 101 -16.15 6.66 2.75
N GLN A 102 -15.18 6.49 3.66
CA GLN A 102 -15.44 5.91 4.98
C GLN A 102 -15.95 6.98 5.95
N VAL A 103 -16.77 6.56 6.90
CA VAL A 103 -17.15 7.39 8.06
C VAL A 103 -16.10 7.17 9.14
N VAL A 104 -15.47 8.26 9.58
CA VAL A 104 -14.42 8.25 10.59
C VAL A 104 -14.86 9.11 11.76
N GLU A 105 -14.96 8.49 12.94
CA GLU A 105 -15.16 9.19 14.21
C GLU A 105 -13.80 9.28 14.90
N THR A 106 -13.48 10.46 15.44
CA THR A 106 -12.20 10.68 16.11
C THR A 106 -12.32 11.76 17.18
N ARG A 107 -11.53 11.61 18.25
CA ARG A 107 -11.43 12.54 19.36
C ARG A 107 -9.99 12.60 19.84
N VAL A 108 -9.51 13.81 20.08
CA VAL A 108 -8.22 14.08 20.73
C VAL A 108 -8.48 14.57 22.15
N ALA A 109 -7.78 14.02 23.14
CA ALA A 109 -7.88 14.44 24.53
C ALA A 109 -6.51 14.35 25.24
N PRO A 110 -6.27 15.15 26.29
CA PRO A 110 -5.16 14.91 27.20
C PRO A 110 -5.29 13.52 27.83
N ALA A 111 -4.18 12.79 27.93
CA ALA A 111 -4.10 11.48 28.55
C ALA A 111 -3.43 11.58 29.91
N ASN A 112 -4.05 10.97 30.92
CA ASN A 112 -3.49 10.89 32.27
C ASN A 112 -2.50 9.71 32.41
N ALA A 113 -1.91 9.25 31.31
CA ALA A 113 -1.07 8.07 31.30
C ALA A 113 0.24 8.32 32.07
N VAL A 114 0.55 7.39 32.99
CA VAL A 114 1.58 7.54 34.03
C VAL A 114 2.87 6.78 33.68
N SER A 115 2.86 5.98 32.61
CA SER A 115 3.99 5.09 32.28
C SER A 115 5.11 5.83 31.55
N THR A 116 6.34 5.70 32.05
CA THR A 116 7.56 6.20 31.41
C THR A 116 8.04 5.31 30.26
N ASP A 117 7.63 4.04 30.24
CA ASP A 117 8.06 3.06 29.25
C ASP A 117 6.97 2.86 28.19
N LEU A 118 6.80 3.86 27.33
CA LEU A 118 5.88 3.79 26.20
C LEU A 118 6.48 2.95 25.07
N GLN A 119 5.75 1.92 24.65
CA GLN A 119 6.10 1.17 23.46
C GLN A 119 5.59 1.91 22.22
N ARG A 120 6.51 2.20 21.28
CA ARG A 120 6.19 2.76 19.97
C ARG A 120 5.28 1.83 19.16
N VAL A 121 4.30 2.41 18.48
CA VAL A 121 3.57 1.74 17.40
C VAL A 121 4.42 1.82 16.14
N PHE A 122 4.77 0.66 15.59
CA PHE A 122 5.44 0.56 14.31
C PHE A 122 4.57 -0.12 13.27
N TYR A 123 4.83 0.20 12.01
CA TYR A 123 4.15 -0.43 10.89
C TYR A 123 4.46 -1.94 10.85
N CYS A 124 5.65 -2.35 11.27
CA CYS A 124 6.01 -3.77 11.37
C CYS A 124 5.23 -4.53 12.45
N ASP A 125 4.48 -3.84 13.30
CA ASP A 125 3.53 -4.47 14.23
C ASP A 125 2.21 -4.86 13.52
N TYR A 126 1.95 -4.33 12.33
CA TYR A 126 0.83 -4.76 11.50
C TYR A 126 1.10 -6.17 10.99
N VAL A 127 0.11 -7.05 11.14
CA VAL A 127 0.15 -8.42 10.64
C VAL A 127 -0.77 -8.53 9.42
N PRO A 128 -0.20 -8.56 8.19
CA PRO A 128 -0.94 -8.71 6.94
C PRO A 128 -1.90 -9.90 6.86
N ASP A 129 -1.50 -11.01 7.48
CA ASP A 129 -2.17 -12.31 7.39
C ASP A 129 -3.12 -12.56 8.58
N ASP A 130 -3.38 -11.53 9.40
CA ASP A 130 -4.38 -11.61 10.47
C ASP A 130 -5.76 -11.87 9.83
N SER A 131 -6.49 -12.88 10.33
CA SER A 131 -7.81 -13.26 9.83
C SER A 131 -8.83 -12.12 9.85
N GLU A 132 -8.64 -11.14 10.74
CA GLU A 132 -9.48 -9.96 10.82
C GLU A 132 -9.02 -8.82 9.89
N SER A 133 -7.86 -8.93 9.24
CA SER A 133 -7.35 -7.90 8.32
C SER A 133 -7.59 -8.29 6.85
N PRO A 134 -8.56 -7.65 6.16
CA PRO A 134 -8.78 -7.91 4.75
C PRO A 134 -7.63 -7.32 3.92
N GLN A 135 -6.71 -8.18 3.46
CA GLN A 135 -5.82 -7.87 2.34
C GLN A 135 -6.41 -8.37 1.02
N ASN A 136 -5.95 -7.79 -0.10
CA ASN A 136 -6.34 -8.30 -1.40
C ASN A 136 -5.50 -9.54 -1.74
N ASP A 137 -6.13 -10.66 -2.04
CA ASP A 137 -5.43 -11.89 -2.47
C ASP A 137 -4.53 -11.63 -3.70
N ILE A 138 -5.03 -10.81 -4.63
CA ILE A 138 -4.28 -10.29 -5.78
C ILE A 138 -3.05 -9.47 -5.34
N PHE A 139 -3.14 -8.71 -4.24
CA PHE A 139 -2.00 -7.92 -3.72
C PHE A 139 -0.86 -8.80 -3.22
N ARG A 140 -1.18 -9.93 -2.60
CA ARG A 140 -0.17 -10.85 -2.08
C ARG A 140 0.55 -11.57 -3.21
N PHE A 141 -0.20 -12.08 -4.18
CA PHE A 141 0.31 -13.03 -5.15
C PHE A 141 0.67 -12.41 -6.51
N GLN A 142 -0.03 -11.35 -6.93
CA GLN A 142 0.09 -10.74 -8.26
C GLN A 142 0.72 -9.34 -8.25
N ARG A 143 1.57 -9.06 -7.26
CA ARG A 143 2.34 -7.82 -7.13
C ARG A 143 3.78 -8.00 -7.65
N ILE A 144 4.26 -7.02 -8.40
CA ILE A 144 5.65 -6.98 -8.89
C ILE A 144 6.53 -6.00 -8.11
N GLU A 145 5.94 -5.02 -7.44
CA GLU A 145 6.65 -4.00 -6.67
C GLU A 145 6.90 -4.43 -5.21
N HIS A 146 7.87 -3.81 -4.56
CA HIS A 146 8.10 -3.93 -3.14
C HIS A 146 6.93 -3.33 -2.35
N GLU A 147 6.58 -3.93 -1.21
CA GLU A 147 5.42 -3.50 -0.38
C GLU A 147 5.50 -2.05 0.08
N LYS A 148 6.73 -1.53 0.25
CA LYS A 148 7.01 -0.16 0.68
C LYS A 148 6.32 0.91 -0.17
N PHE A 149 6.09 0.64 -1.46
CA PHE A 149 5.46 1.58 -2.39
C PHE A 149 3.93 1.65 -2.27
N PHE A 150 3.34 0.77 -1.47
CA PHE A 150 1.91 0.74 -1.17
C PHE A 150 1.58 1.36 0.18
N LEU A 151 2.59 1.58 1.03
CA LEU A 151 2.43 2.09 2.40
C LEU A 151 1.59 3.36 2.50
N PRO A 152 1.77 4.38 1.61
CA PRO A 152 0.96 5.58 1.70
C PRO A 152 -0.53 5.35 1.42
N TYR A 153 -0.87 4.29 0.70
CA TYR A 153 -2.24 4.02 0.24
C TYR A 153 -2.88 2.82 0.94
N GLY A 154 -2.13 2.02 1.68
CA GLY A 154 -2.59 0.83 2.39
C GLY A 154 -3.19 -0.28 1.49
N LYS A 155 -3.26 -0.07 0.18
CA LYS A 155 -3.84 -0.97 -0.82
C LYS A 155 -3.13 -0.83 -2.17
N ALA A 156 -3.20 -1.87 -2.97
CA ALA A 156 -2.81 -1.84 -4.38
C ALA A 156 -3.99 -1.48 -5.29
N GLU A 157 -3.66 -0.89 -6.44
CA GLU A 157 -4.59 -0.79 -7.54
C GLU A 157 -4.66 -2.14 -8.29
N SER A 158 -5.88 -2.51 -8.65
CA SER A 158 -6.16 -3.71 -9.42
C SER A 158 -6.09 -3.36 -10.91
N CYS A 159 -4.87 -3.33 -11.45
CA CYS A 159 -4.61 -3.08 -12.86
C CYS A 159 -5.18 -4.22 -13.71
N HIS A 160 -5.95 -3.90 -14.74
CA HIS A 160 -6.47 -4.90 -15.67
C HIS A 160 -5.49 -5.05 -16.83
N LEU A 161 -5.07 -6.27 -17.16
CA LEU A 161 -4.20 -6.51 -18.30
C LEU A 161 -5.01 -6.29 -19.60
N VAL A 162 -6.09 -7.03 -19.78
CA VAL A 162 -7.15 -6.71 -20.74
C VAL A 162 -8.13 -5.73 -20.09
N SER A 163 -8.17 -4.50 -20.59
CA SER A 163 -8.92 -3.42 -19.95
C SER A 163 -10.43 -3.69 -19.91
N ARG A 164 -11.12 -3.06 -18.95
CA ARG A 164 -12.60 -3.08 -18.89
C ARG A 164 -13.24 -2.53 -20.15
N LYS A 165 -12.64 -1.50 -20.75
CA LYS A 165 -13.12 -0.91 -22.00
C LYS A 165 -13.12 -1.98 -23.10
N GLN A 166 -11.99 -2.67 -23.28
CA GLN A 166 -11.88 -3.73 -24.28
C GLN A 166 -12.82 -4.91 -23.99
N SER A 167 -12.98 -5.28 -22.72
CA SER A 167 -13.95 -6.29 -22.30
C SER A 167 -15.41 -5.90 -22.60
N ARG A 168 -15.73 -4.60 -22.59
CA ARG A 168 -17.07 -4.07 -22.90
C ARG A 168 -17.30 -3.86 -24.39
N ASP A 169 -16.30 -3.43 -25.13
CA ASP A 169 -16.39 -3.11 -26.56
C ASP A 169 -16.31 -4.39 -27.41
N HIS A 170 -15.53 -5.38 -26.97
CA HIS A 170 -15.35 -6.68 -27.64
C HIS A 170 -15.85 -7.84 -26.77
N LYS A 171 -17.10 -7.74 -26.30
CA LYS A 171 -17.67 -8.69 -25.31
C LYS A 171 -17.50 -10.17 -25.67
N ARG A 172 -17.64 -10.52 -26.96
CA ARG A 172 -17.54 -11.91 -27.42
C ARG A 172 -16.17 -12.53 -27.12
N GLU A 173 -15.12 -11.71 -27.15
CA GLU A 173 -13.75 -12.16 -27.00
C GLU A 173 -13.22 -11.95 -25.58
N PHE A 174 -13.47 -10.77 -25.00
CA PHE A 174 -12.79 -10.32 -23.78
C PHE A 174 -13.67 -10.26 -22.53
N ALA A 175 -15.00 -10.38 -22.61
CA ALA A 175 -15.87 -10.27 -21.42
C ALA A 175 -15.55 -11.31 -20.34
N LYS A 176 -15.06 -12.49 -20.73
CA LYS A 176 -14.66 -13.55 -19.81
C LYS A 176 -13.52 -13.12 -18.87
N TYR A 177 -12.69 -12.16 -19.26
CA TYR A 177 -11.57 -11.66 -18.45
C TYR A 177 -11.94 -10.49 -17.53
N ASP A 178 -13.13 -9.89 -17.69
CA ASP A 178 -13.51 -8.67 -16.95
C ASP A 178 -13.60 -8.90 -15.44
N ARG A 179 -13.90 -10.11 -15.00
CA ARG A 179 -13.96 -10.49 -13.57
C ARG A 179 -12.92 -11.53 -13.16
N ASP A 180 -12.05 -11.92 -14.10
CA ASP A 180 -11.02 -12.93 -13.84
C ASP A 180 -9.86 -12.31 -13.03
N SER A 181 -9.50 -12.95 -11.91
CA SER A 181 -8.38 -12.55 -11.08
C SER A 181 -7.04 -12.68 -11.81
N ASN A 182 -6.91 -13.62 -12.74
CA ASN A 182 -5.71 -13.84 -13.56
C ASN A 182 -5.56 -12.76 -14.64
N ASN A 183 -6.59 -11.94 -14.89
CA ASN A 183 -6.49 -10.75 -15.74
C ASN A 183 -6.06 -9.50 -14.93
N ARG A 184 -5.32 -9.67 -13.82
CA ARG A 184 -4.95 -8.56 -12.92
C ARG A 184 -3.48 -8.53 -12.55
N LEU A 185 -3.00 -7.31 -12.29
CA LEU A 185 -1.80 -7.06 -11.51
C LEU A 185 -2.14 -6.15 -10.34
N ALA A 186 -1.48 -6.40 -9.20
CA ALA A 186 -1.50 -5.48 -8.08
C ALA A 186 -0.33 -4.50 -8.22
N LEU A 187 -0.64 -3.27 -8.63
CA LEU A 187 0.33 -2.21 -8.87
C LEU A 187 0.09 -1.02 -7.94
N SER A 188 1.15 -0.31 -7.58
CA SER A 188 1.03 0.99 -6.94
C SER A 188 0.41 1.97 -7.94
N ARG A 189 -0.16 3.07 -7.44
CA ARG A 189 -0.78 4.09 -8.29
C ARG A 189 0.18 4.61 -9.37
N ASP A 190 1.44 4.82 -9.01
CA ASP A 190 2.44 5.30 -9.97
C ASP A 190 2.74 4.24 -11.04
N MET A 191 3.02 3.00 -10.62
CA MET A 191 3.35 1.92 -11.56
C MET A 191 2.19 1.59 -12.49
N HIS A 192 0.96 1.61 -11.97
CA HIS A 192 -0.24 1.47 -12.79
C HIS A 192 -0.35 2.62 -13.80
N GLY A 193 -0.14 3.86 -13.35
CA GLY A 193 -0.12 5.04 -14.21
C GLY A 193 0.95 5.00 -15.30
N TRP A 194 2.12 4.44 -15.01
CA TRP A 194 3.22 4.26 -15.96
C TRP A 194 2.99 3.11 -16.93
N PHE A 195 2.30 2.06 -16.49
CA PHE A 195 2.01 0.88 -17.31
C PHE A 195 0.81 1.09 -18.26
N ASP A 196 -0.19 1.87 -17.84
CA ASP A 196 -1.32 2.25 -18.69
C ASP A 196 -1.10 3.56 -19.44
N GLY A 197 -0.05 4.31 -19.14
CA GLY A 197 0.15 5.66 -19.68
C GLY A 197 -0.99 6.61 -19.26
N MET A 198 -1.49 6.48 -18.03
CA MET A 198 -2.48 7.41 -17.45
C MET A 198 -1.82 8.63 -16.82
N SER A 199 -0.55 8.51 -16.42
CA SER A 199 0.18 9.58 -15.73
C SER A 199 1.12 10.38 -16.62
N ILE A 200 1.28 9.96 -17.88
CA ILE A 200 2.25 10.45 -18.86
C ILE A 200 1.73 10.15 -20.27
N GLU A 201 2.26 10.82 -21.30
CA GLU A 201 1.77 10.74 -22.70
C GLU A 201 1.83 9.33 -23.30
N VAL A 202 2.84 8.54 -22.93
CA VAL A 202 3.06 7.16 -23.39
C VAL A 202 3.39 6.27 -22.19
N PRO A 203 2.96 4.99 -22.14
CA PRO A 203 3.41 4.08 -21.10
C PRO A 203 4.94 4.01 -21.05
N ILE A 204 5.57 4.13 -19.88
CA ILE A 204 7.03 3.97 -19.76
C ILE A 204 7.43 2.57 -19.33
N VAL A 205 6.45 1.74 -18.98
CA VAL A 205 6.63 0.33 -18.61
C VAL A 205 5.84 -0.53 -19.57
N ASN A 206 6.45 -1.60 -20.04
CA ASN A 206 5.78 -2.70 -20.71
C ASN A 206 6.18 -4.03 -20.06
N MET A 207 5.33 -5.05 -20.14
CA MET A 207 5.56 -6.31 -19.43
C MET A 207 5.24 -7.50 -20.30
N LEU A 208 6.06 -8.54 -20.21
CA LEU A 208 5.91 -9.79 -20.94
C LEU A 208 5.91 -10.98 -19.98
N PRO A 209 5.08 -12.01 -20.20
CA PRO A 209 5.20 -13.22 -19.42
C PRO A 209 6.46 -14.00 -19.83
N GLY A 210 7.13 -14.57 -18.85
CA GLY A 210 8.27 -15.48 -19.01
C GLY A 210 7.91 -16.93 -18.77
N SER A 211 8.84 -17.68 -18.19
CA SER A 211 8.60 -19.08 -17.86
C SER A 211 7.53 -19.26 -16.78
N VAL A 212 6.84 -20.38 -16.83
CA VAL A 212 5.85 -20.80 -15.83
C VAL A 212 6.39 -22.03 -15.12
N GLU A 213 6.40 -22.02 -13.79
CA GLU A 213 6.78 -23.21 -13.02
C GLU A 213 5.80 -24.36 -13.30
N GLU A 214 6.32 -25.56 -13.53
CA GLU A 214 5.51 -26.74 -13.83
C GLU A 214 4.56 -27.09 -12.69
N ASN A 215 5.07 -27.01 -11.46
CA ASN A 215 4.35 -27.37 -10.25
C ASN A 215 3.77 -26.15 -9.54
N GLN A 216 2.74 -26.39 -8.73
CA GLN A 216 2.19 -25.37 -7.84
C GLN A 216 3.24 -24.96 -6.80
N SER A 217 3.46 -23.67 -6.67
CA SER A 217 4.49 -23.09 -5.81
C SER A 217 3.92 -22.64 -4.47
N ILE A 218 2.70 -22.08 -4.47
CA ILE A 218 2.02 -21.58 -3.27
C ILE A 218 0.53 -21.89 -3.34
N GLY A 219 0.05 -22.80 -2.47
CA GLY A 219 -1.33 -23.27 -2.51
C GLY A 219 -1.66 -23.88 -3.87
N ASN A 220 -2.73 -23.42 -4.51
CA ASN A 220 -3.13 -23.79 -5.87
C ASN A 220 -2.48 -22.93 -6.98
N ARG A 221 -1.56 -22.01 -6.65
CA ARG A 221 -0.97 -21.05 -7.60
C ARG A 221 0.37 -21.54 -8.13
N ARG A 222 0.63 -21.24 -9.40
CA ARG A 222 1.92 -21.44 -10.07
C ARG A 222 2.64 -20.12 -10.21
N LYS A 223 3.97 -20.13 -10.08
CA LYS A 223 4.81 -18.96 -10.31
C LYS A 223 4.95 -18.71 -11.81
N VAL A 224 4.79 -17.45 -12.20
CA VAL A 224 4.99 -16.96 -13.57
C VAL A 224 6.05 -15.87 -13.51
N GLU A 225 7.12 -16.03 -14.29
CA GLU A 225 8.10 -14.97 -14.48
C GLU A 225 7.48 -13.81 -15.27
N VAL A 226 7.88 -12.59 -14.94
CA VAL A 226 7.43 -11.38 -15.63
C VAL A 226 8.67 -10.58 -16.00
N PHE A 227 8.85 -10.33 -17.29
CA PHE A 227 9.84 -9.40 -17.81
C PHE A 227 9.25 -8.00 -17.80
N VAL A 228 9.87 -7.10 -17.04
CA VAL A 228 9.50 -5.69 -16.93
C VAL A 228 10.47 -4.90 -17.80
N LYS A 229 9.96 -4.35 -18.90
CA LYS A 229 10.72 -3.54 -19.86
C LYS A 229 10.39 -2.07 -19.67
N VAL A 230 11.42 -1.21 -19.70
CA VAL A 230 11.23 0.24 -19.68
C VAL A 230 11.37 0.83 -21.08
N LEU A 231 10.74 1.98 -21.31
CA LEU A 231 10.75 2.68 -22.60
C LEU A 231 12.16 3.14 -23.00
N ASP A 232 12.92 3.70 -22.06
CA ASP A 232 14.29 4.17 -22.28
C ASP A 232 15.13 4.13 -20.99
N ALA A 233 16.43 4.40 -21.12
CA ALA A 233 17.41 4.35 -20.04
C ALA A 233 17.08 5.29 -18.85
N ARG A 234 16.39 6.40 -19.09
CA ARG A 234 16.04 7.38 -18.04
C ARG A 234 14.94 6.85 -17.11
N CYS A 235 14.21 5.84 -17.57
CA CYS A 235 13.12 5.22 -16.81
C CYS A 235 13.61 4.08 -15.90
N THR A 236 14.84 3.58 -16.09
CA THR A 236 15.38 2.41 -15.40
C THR A 236 15.30 2.54 -13.88
N ASP A 237 16.03 3.48 -13.27
CA ASP A 237 16.03 3.67 -11.81
C ASP A 237 14.63 3.91 -11.24
N ARG A 238 13.81 4.68 -11.97
CA ARG A 238 12.45 5.03 -11.56
C ARG A 238 11.54 3.80 -11.44
N VAL A 239 11.72 2.80 -12.29
CA VAL A 239 10.88 1.59 -12.36
C VAL A 239 11.52 0.44 -11.60
N PHE A 240 12.80 0.15 -11.86
CA PHE A 240 13.51 -1.02 -11.37
C PHE A 240 13.78 -0.98 -9.87
N SER A 241 14.06 0.20 -9.30
CA SER A 241 14.20 0.35 -7.84
C SER A 241 12.92 0.04 -7.06
N ARG A 242 11.78 -0.09 -7.78
CA ARG A 242 10.48 -0.42 -7.19
C ARG A 242 10.18 -1.90 -7.14
N LEU A 243 10.87 -2.73 -7.94
CA LEU A 243 10.59 -4.16 -8.01
C LEU A 243 10.84 -4.87 -6.67
N LYS A 244 10.07 -5.92 -6.40
CA LYS A 244 10.16 -6.68 -5.15
C LYS A 244 11.45 -7.51 -5.07
N GLY A 245 11.77 -7.96 -3.85
CA GLY A 245 12.85 -8.91 -3.61
C GLY A 245 12.72 -10.18 -4.47
N GLY A 246 13.85 -10.68 -4.96
CA GLY A 246 13.92 -11.81 -5.90
C GLY A 246 13.81 -11.41 -7.38
N SER A 247 13.73 -10.11 -7.69
CA SER A 247 13.87 -9.62 -9.06
C SER A 247 15.35 -9.62 -9.48
N THR A 248 15.64 -9.88 -10.76
CA THR A 248 17.01 -10.00 -11.30
C THR A 248 17.15 -9.19 -12.58
N THR A 249 18.37 -8.75 -12.90
CA THR A 249 18.69 -8.13 -14.19
C THR A 249 18.67 -9.18 -15.30
N THR A 250 18.48 -8.73 -16.54
CA THR A 250 18.68 -9.53 -17.75
C THR A 250 19.88 -8.98 -18.52
N ASP A 251 20.19 -9.58 -19.69
CA ASP A 251 21.23 -9.06 -20.59
C ASP A 251 20.82 -7.76 -21.30
N ASP A 252 19.52 -7.44 -21.34
CA ASP A 252 19.00 -6.17 -21.84
C ASP A 252 18.95 -5.15 -20.68
N PRO A 253 19.72 -4.05 -20.71
CA PRO A 253 19.74 -3.06 -19.63
C PRO A 253 18.40 -2.33 -19.45
N LEU A 254 17.48 -2.42 -20.42
CA LEU A 254 16.14 -1.87 -20.33
C LEU A 254 15.12 -2.90 -19.83
N MET A 255 15.57 -4.05 -19.32
CA MET A 255 14.69 -5.12 -18.86
C MET A 255 15.16 -5.75 -17.55
N MET A 256 14.21 -6.02 -16.66
CA MET A 256 14.42 -6.83 -15.46
C MET A 256 13.40 -7.95 -15.39
N LYS A 257 13.75 -9.02 -14.69
CA LYS A 257 12.87 -10.15 -14.42
C LYS A 257 12.35 -10.07 -12.99
N THR A 258 11.06 -10.31 -12.82
CA THR A 258 10.41 -10.52 -11.53
C THR A 258 9.42 -11.68 -11.67
N PHE A 259 8.49 -11.84 -10.74
CA PHE A 259 7.53 -12.95 -10.79
C PHE A 259 6.21 -12.60 -10.12
N VAL A 260 5.17 -13.36 -10.44
CA VAL A 260 3.89 -13.39 -9.72
C VAL A 260 3.47 -14.84 -9.47
N HIS A 261 2.46 -15.04 -8.63
CA HIS A 261 1.79 -16.33 -8.47
C HIS A 261 0.33 -16.18 -8.87
N VAL A 262 -0.14 -17.06 -9.75
CA VAL A 262 -1.49 -17.02 -10.32
C VAL A 262 -2.11 -18.42 -10.32
N GLU A 263 -3.44 -18.49 -10.25
CA GLU A 263 -4.17 -19.76 -10.26
C GLU A 263 -4.23 -20.34 -11.68
N ASP A 264 -4.42 -19.48 -12.67
CA ASP A 264 -4.40 -19.82 -14.09
C ASP A 264 -3.32 -19.02 -14.85
N PRO A 265 -2.09 -19.57 -14.94
CA PRO A 265 -1.02 -19.02 -15.77
C PRO A 265 -1.37 -18.86 -17.25
N GLU A 266 -2.22 -19.72 -17.82
CA GLU A 266 -2.52 -19.64 -19.26
C GLU A 266 -3.30 -18.37 -19.55
N THR A 267 -4.36 -18.14 -18.79
CA THR A 267 -5.14 -16.89 -18.85
C THR A 267 -4.28 -15.68 -18.52
N PHE A 268 -3.48 -15.73 -17.45
CA PHE A 268 -2.60 -14.61 -17.10
C PHE A 268 -1.61 -14.25 -18.21
N CYS A 269 -0.90 -15.24 -18.75
CA CYS A 269 0.07 -15.03 -19.83
C CYS A 269 -0.58 -14.55 -21.12
N LEU A 270 -1.80 -15.01 -21.43
CA LEU A 270 -2.57 -14.52 -22.57
C LEU A 270 -2.95 -13.05 -22.39
N CYS A 271 -3.52 -12.68 -21.25
CA CYS A 271 -3.90 -11.30 -20.96
C CYS A 271 -2.68 -10.37 -20.90
N MET A 272 -1.55 -10.83 -20.36
CA MET A 272 -0.32 -10.05 -20.31
C MET A 272 0.27 -9.83 -21.71
N ARG A 273 0.26 -10.84 -22.59
CA ARG A 273 0.69 -10.67 -24.00
C ARG A 273 -0.21 -9.69 -24.74
N TRP A 274 -1.52 -9.78 -24.55
CA TRP A 274 -2.45 -8.81 -25.13
C TRP A 274 -2.08 -7.37 -24.71
N LYS A 275 -1.85 -7.15 -23.41
CA LYS A 275 -1.48 -5.83 -22.88
C LYS A 275 -0.11 -5.36 -23.38
N HIS A 276 0.83 -6.30 -23.53
CA HIS A 276 2.13 -6.03 -24.10
C HIS A 276 2.00 -5.45 -25.51
N ASP A 277 1.20 -6.09 -26.35
CA ASP A 277 1.06 -5.75 -27.75
C ASP A 277 0.34 -4.39 -27.91
N ASP A 278 -0.68 -4.13 -27.09
CA ASP A 278 -1.37 -2.82 -26.98
C ASP A 278 -0.37 -1.71 -26.60
N ASN A 279 0.46 -1.93 -25.58
CA ASN A 279 1.47 -0.96 -25.18
C ASN A 279 2.59 -0.82 -26.23
N ALA A 280 2.98 -1.89 -26.91
CA ALA A 280 4.01 -1.86 -27.96
C ALA A 280 3.55 -1.10 -29.21
N GLU A 281 2.26 -1.18 -29.57
CA GLU A 281 1.67 -0.32 -30.59
C GLU A 281 1.75 1.16 -30.19
N ARG A 282 1.39 1.49 -28.95
CA ARG A 282 1.50 2.87 -28.44
C ARG A 282 2.95 3.38 -28.44
N TRP A 283 3.92 2.53 -28.12
CA TRP A 283 5.34 2.89 -28.22
C TRP A 283 5.77 3.19 -29.66
N ARG A 284 5.34 2.37 -30.63
CA ARG A 284 5.62 2.61 -32.06
C ARG A 284 5.02 3.92 -32.51
N SER A 285 3.73 4.16 -32.23
CA SER A 285 3.07 5.41 -32.59
C SER A 285 3.74 6.65 -31.98
N PHE A 286 4.25 6.54 -30.75
CA PHE A 286 4.98 7.64 -30.11
C PHE A 286 6.32 7.94 -30.81
N TRP A 287 7.07 6.91 -31.19
CA TRP A 287 8.32 7.08 -31.94
C TRP A 287 8.11 7.59 -33.37
N ASP A 288 7.04 7.18 -34.04
CA ASP A 288 6.71 7.69 -35.37
C ASP A 288 6.34 9.18 -35.36
N MET A 289 5.83 9.70 -34.24
CA MET A 289 5.49 11.11 -34.06
C MET A 289 6.65 11.97 -33.56
N THR A 290 7.70 11.37 -33.01
CA THR A 290 8.85 12.11 -32.48
C THR A 290 9.88 12.28 -33.61
N PRO A 291 10.15 13.50 -34.10
CA PRO A 291 11.15 13.69 -35.14
C PRO A 291 12.49 13.16 -34.67
N ALA A 292 13.24 12.49 -35.54
CA ALA A 292 14.64 12.16 -35.27
C ALA A 292 15.37 13.48 -34.99
N VAL A 293 15.71 13.71 -33.72
CA VAL A 293 16.56 14.83 -33.34
C VAL A 293 17.98 14.37 -33.63
N ASP A 294 18.52 14.79 -34.78
CA ASP A 294 19.94 14.72 -35.11
C ASP A 294 20.76 15.68 -34.22
#